data_AF-A0A957B8U4-F1
#
_entry.id   AF-A0A957B8U4-F1
#
_cell.length_a   1.000
_cell.length_b   1.000
_cell.length_c   1.000
_cell.angle_alpha   90.00
_cell.angle_beta   90.00
_cell.angle_gamma   90.00
#
_symmetry.space_group_name_H-M   'P 1'
#
loop_
_entity.id
_entity.type
_entity.pdbx_description
1 polymer ?
#
loop_
_entity_poly.entity_id
_entity_poly.type
_entity_poly.pdbx_seq_one_letter_code
_entity_poly.pdbx_strand_id
1 'polypeptide(L)'
;MKVTFLGGADEVGASSTLLDIGGTRILVDAGIRISPRSSRGIANSQLPDLQLISEAGGPDFILVTHAHTDHTGALPMVVEQYPNVPVIMTRPTFALTQVLQKDAQRIMKSKHDEEGELPLFDEISVNRLMEAVQLVEFNQPVKLGDSIQVTYYVSGHIAGAALLVIESSHGTLVMSGDVSKSPQRTVKSIEVPRLKADALVLESTYGGRLHANRHSEEIRLMDTLKRVT
;
A
#
# COMPACT_ATOMS: atom_id res chain seq x y z
N MET A 1 -18.98 -5.48 -10.38
CA MET A 1 -17.70 -5.31 -9.66
C MET A 1 -16.70 -6.29 -10.26
N LYS A 2 -15.55 -5.79 -10.72
CA LYS A 2 -14.43 -6.60 -11.22
C LYS A 2 -13.17 -6.21 -10.44
N VAL A 3 -12.40 -7.21 -10.03
CA VAL A 3 -11.11 -7.05 -9.32
C VAL A 3 -10.01 -7.60 -10.22
N THR A 4 -8.99 -6.79 -10.50
CA THR A 4 -7.85 -7.16 -11.34
C THR A 4 -6.57 -6.94 -10.53
N PHE A 5 -5.86 -8.02 -10.22
CA PHE A 5 -4.58 -7.94 -9.52
C PHE A 5 -3.47 -7.60 -10.52
N LEU A 6 -2.74 -6.52 -10.25
CA LEU A 6 -1.63 -6.04 -11.08
C LEU A 6 -0.27 -6.46 -10.50
N GLY A 7 -0.24 -6.75 -9.20
CA GLY A 7 0.92 -7.25 -8.45
C GLY A 7 0.52 -7.56 -7.01
N GLY A 8 1.34 -8.35 -6.31
CA GLY A 8 1.05 -8.81 -4.94
C GLY A 8 0.04 -9.96 -4.85
N ALA A 9 -0.25 -10.65 -5.97
CA ALA A 9 -1.04 -11.87 -6.01
C ALA A 9 -0.11 -13.05 -6.35
N ASP A 10 -0.15 -14.11 -5.53
CA ASP A 10 0.82 -15.23 -5.53
C ASP A 10 2.28 -14.82 -5.28
N GLU A 11 2.50 -13.63 -4.72
CA GLU A 11 3.81 -13.07 -4.39
C GLU A 11 3.73 -12.05 -3.23
N VAL A 12 4.88 -11.61 -2.72
CA VAL A 12 5.00 -10.49 -1.77
C VAL A 12 5.77 -9.36 -2.46
N GLY A 13 5.21 -8.16 -2.45
CA GLY A 13 5.78 -6.97 -3.07
C GLY A 13 4.97 -6.47 -4.26
N ALA A 14 5.16 -5.19 -4.63
CA ALA A 14 4.44 -4.53 -5.71
C ALA A 14 2.90 -4.69 -5.64
N SER A 15 2.35 -4.63 -4.42
CA SER A 15 0.92 -4.71 -4.19
C SER A 15 0.21 -3.62 -5.00
N SER A 16 -0.67 -4.05 -5.90
CA SER A 16 -1.51 -3.14 -6.68
C SER A 16 -2.71 -3.87 -7.26
N THR A 17 -3.90 -3.33 -7.03
CA THR A 17 -5.17 -3.93 -7.47
C THR A 17 -6.05 -2.88 -8.12
N LEU A 18 -6.51 -3.13 -9.34
CA LEU A 18 -7.46 -2.29 -10.04
C LEU A 18 -8.88 -2.83 -9.86
N LEU A 19 -9.76 -1.98 -9.33
CA LEU A 19 -11.18 -2.25 -9.16
C LEU A 19 -11.98 -1.52 -10.24
N ASP A 20 -12.97 -2.20 -10.82
CA ASP A 20 -14.00 -1.59 -11.66
C ASP A 20 -15.37 -1.83 -11.02
N ILE A 21 -15.97 -0.75 -10.53
CA ILE A 21 -17.24 -0.76 -9.81
C ILE A 21 -18.18 0.24 -10.50
N GLY A 22 -19.15 -0.28 -11.24
CA GLY A 22 -20.15 0.56 -11.90
C GLY A 22 -19.56 1.54 -12.92
N GLY A 23 -18.40 1.24 -13.52
CA GLY A 23 -17.69 2.11 -14.45
C GLY A 23 -16.69 3.06 -13.79
N THR A 24 -16.66 3.15 -12.45
CA THR A 24 -15.60 3.87 -11.72
C THR A 24 -14.43 2.94 -11.47
N ARG A 25 -13.23 3.40 -11.82
CA ARG A 25 -11.97 2.66 -11.70
C ARG A 25 -11.21 3.15 -10.50
N ILE A 26 -10.89 2.24 -9.58
CA ILE A 26 -10.21 2.56 -8.33
C ILE A 26 -8.95 1.72 -8.27
N LEU A 27 -7.79 2.38 -8.20
CA LEU A 27 -6.52 1.71 -7.93
C LEU A 27 -6.32 1.61 -6.42
N VAL A 28 -6.11 0.42 -5.89
CA VAL A 28 -5.74 0.20 -4.49
C VAL A 28 -4.28 -0.19 -4.44
N ASP A 29 -3.47 0.68 -3.81
CA ASP A 29 -2.02 0.61 -3.71
C ASP A 29 -1.26 0.57 -5.06
N ALA A 30 -0.01 1.01 -5.02
CA ALA A 30 0.94 0.84 -6.12
C ALA A 30 2.35 0.76 -5.52
N GLY A 31 2.80 -0.47 -5.24
CA GLY A 31 4.10 -0.74 -4.63
C GLY A 31 5.24 -1.03 -5.60
N ILE A 32 6.40 -1.36 -5.01
CA ILE A 32 7.52 -2.00 -5.72
C ILE A 32 7.95 -3.29 -5.01
N ARG A 33 8.46 -4.27 -5.77
CA ARG A 33 9.10 -5.48 -5.21
C ARG A 33 10.54 -5.15 -4.82
N ILE A 34 10.84 -5.18 -3.53
CA ILE A 34 12.20 -5.01 -3.02
C ILE A 34 12.91 -6.37 -3.07
N SER A 35 13.75 -6.60 -4.09
CA SER A 35 14.55 -7.82 -4.19
C SER A 35 15.94 -7.64 -3.57
N PRO A 36 16.36 -8.46 -2.59
CA PRO A 36 17.70 -8.42 -2.03
C PRO A 36 18.80 -8.89 -3.01
N ARG A 37 18.42 -9.41 -4.19
CA ARG A 37 19.35 -9.93 -5.21
C ARG A 37 19.48 -9.06 -6.46
N SER A 38 18.80 -7.92 -6.54
CA SER A 38 19.02 -7.01 -7.66
C SER A 38 20.24 -6.13 -7.40
N SER A 39 21.43 -6.71 -7.58
CA SER A 39 22.70 -5.98 -7.75
C SER A 39 22.80 -5.28 -9.12
N ARG A 40 21.65 -5.08 -9.78
CA ARG A 40 21.45 -4.49 -11.11
C ARG A 40 20.03 -3.91 -11.13
N GLY A 41 19.84 -2.82 -10.40
CA GLY A 41 18.73 -1.89 -10.57
C GLY A 41 17.34 -2.43 -10.33
N ILE A 42 16.41 -1.49 -10.41
CA ILE A 42 15.00 -1.82 -10.43
C ILE A 42 14.62 -2.15 -11.87
N ALA A 43 14.57 -3.43 -12.21
CA ALA A 43 14.04 -3.89 -13.49
C ALA A 43 12.51 -3.74 -13.51
N ASN A 44 11.88 -3.65 -14.70
CA ASN A 44 10.42 -3.68 -14.88
C ASN A 44 9.74 -4.83 -14.11
N SER A 45 10.46 -5.92 -13.87
CA SER A 45 9.99 -7.04 -13.06
C SER A 45 9.74 -6.69 -11.58
N GLN A 46 10.07 -5.49 -11.09
CA GLN A 46 9.76 -5.05 -9.74
C GLN A 46 8.52 -4.14 -9.64
N LEU A 47 7.98 -3.69 -10.78
CA LEU A 47 6.77 -2.87 -10.82
C LEU A 47 5.52 -3.74 -11.01
N PRO A 48 4.37 -3.35 -10.48
CA PRO A 48 3.11 -3.99 -10.87
C PRO A 48 2.90 -3.83 -12.39
N ASP A 49 1.99 -4.63 -12.95
CA ASP A 49 1.61 -4.50 -14.35
C ASP A 49 0.81 -3.21 -14.60
N LEU A 50 1.54 -2.10 -14.71
CA LEU A 50 0.99 -0.76 -14.93
C LEU A 50 0.33 -0.64 -16.32
N GLN A 51 0.66 -1.52 -17.27
CA GLN A 51 0.07 -1.48 -18.60
C GLN A 51 -1.45 -1.73 -18.53
N LEU A 52 -1.89 -2.65 -17.68
CA LEU A 52 -3.31 -2.94 -17.47
C LEU A 52 -4.11 -1.74 -16.95
N ILE A 53 -3.47 -0.80 -16.24
CA ILE A 53 -4.09 0.46 -15.82
C ILE A 53 -4.39 1.32 -17.07
N SER A 54 -3.41 1.44 -17.96
CA SER A 54 -3.56 2.22 -19.20
C SER A 54 -4.57 1.59 -20.17
N GLU A 55 -4.57 0.27 -20.31
CA GLU A 55 -5.53 -0.47 -21.14
C GLU A 55 -6.96 -0.36 -20.61
N ALA A 56 -7.12 -0.28 -19.29
CA ALA A 56 -8.40 -0.01 -18.66
C ALA A 56 -8.86 1.44 -18.85
N GLY A 57 -7.98 2.37 -19.25
CA GLY A 57 -8.30 3.79 -19.46
C GLY A 57 -7.99 4.70 -18.27
N GLY A 58 -7.14 4.26 -17.33
CA GLY A 58 -6.72 5.02 -16.15
C GLY A 58 -7.67 4.90 -14.95
N PRO A 59 -7.18 5.15 -13.73
CA PRO A 59 -8.01 5.17 -12.52
C PRO A 59 -8.71 6.53 -12.35
N ASP A 60 -9.87 6.54 -11.71
CA ASP A 60 -10.57 7.76 -11.26
C ASP A 60 -10.15 8.16 -9.84
N PHE A 61 -9.75 7.17 -9.02
CA PHE A 61 -9.28 7.35 -7.65
C PHE A 61 -8.15 6.38 -7.34
N ILE A 62 -7.22 6.80 -6.48
CA ILE A 62 -6.19 5.92 -5.91
C ILE A 62 -6.41 5.86 -4.40
N LEU A 63 -6.54 4.66 -3.83
CA LEU A 63 -6.66 4.43 -2.40
C LEU A 63 -5.38 3.77 -1.88
N VAL A 64 -4.82 4.27 -0.79
CA VAL A 64 -3.62 3.70 -0.18
C VAL A 64 -3.94 3.09 1.18
N THR A 65 -3.59 1.82 1.37
CA THR A 65 -3.81 1.12 2.65
C THR A 65 -2.82 1.55 3.71
N HIS A 66 -1.52 1.57 3.41
CA HIS A 66 -0.47 1.94 4.35
C HIS A 66 0.83 2.35 3.65
N ALA A 67 1.78 2.86 4.42
CA ALA A 67 2.93 3.58 3.89
C ALA A 67 4.07 2.72 3.33
N HIS A 68 4.07 1.40 3.53
CA HIS A 68 5.22 0.59 3.11
C HIS A 68 5.48 0.70 1.61
N THR A 69 6.75 0.56 1.24
CA THR A 69 7.24 0.76 -0.13
C THR A 69 6.69 -0.27 -1.11
N ASP A 70 6.33 -1.47 -0.65
CA ASP A 70 5.63 -2.49 -1.42
C ASP A 70 4.13 -2.21 -1.61
N HIS A 71 3.61 -1.12 -1.06
CA HIS A 71 2.26 -0.61 -1.29
C HIS A 71 2.24 0.81 -1.88
N THR A 72 3.32 1.58 -1.71
CA THR A 72 3.37 2.99 -2.15
C THR A 72 4.49 3.31 -3.13
N GLY A 73 5.49 2.43 -3.28
CA GLY A 73 6.74 2.72 -3.97
C GLY A 73 6.61 3.11 -5.43
N ALA A 74 5.56 2.65 -6.14
CA ALA A 74 5.31 2.99 -7.54
C ALA A 74 4.32 4.16 -7.71
N LEU A 75 3.74 4.70 -6.63
CA LEU A 75 2.80 5.83 -6.69
C LEU A 75 3.34 7.06 -7.43
N PRO A 76 4.62 7.48 -7.29
CA PRO A 76 5.14 8.62 -8.05
C PRO A 76 5.00 8.42 -9.57
N MET A 77 5.22 7.19 -10.06
CA MET A 77 5.10 6.85 -11.48
C MET A 77 3.64 6.88 -11.94
N VAL A 78 2.73 6.37 -11.10
CA VAL A 78 1.28 6.38 -11.40
C VAL A 78 0.76 7.81 -11.43
N VAL A 79 1.10 8.65 -10.46
CA VAL A 79 0.67 10.05 -10.42
C VAL A 79 1.26 10.86 -11.56
N GLU A 80 2.48 10.57 -12.00
CA GLU A 80 3.04 11.23 -13.18
C GLU A 80 2.23 10.95 -14.45
N GLN A 81 1.73 9.73 -14.62
CA GLN A 81 0.86 9.37 -15.75
C GLN A 81 -0.58 9.88 -15.61
N TYR A 82 -1.07 10.00 -14.37
CA TYR A 82 -2.44 10.38 -14.05
C TYR A 82 -2.50 11.56 -13.04
N PRO A 83 -2.00 12.76 -13.41
CA PRO A 83 -1.73 13.84 -12.46
C PRO A 83 -2.98 14.46 -11.81
N ASN A 84 -4.16 14.24 -12.39
CA ASN A 84 -5.42 14.77 -11.89
C ASN A 84 -6.17 13.78 -10.98
N VAL A 85 -5.65 12.57 -10.80
CA VAL A 85 -6.30 11.53 -10.01
C VAL A 85 -5.97 11.71 -8.53
N PRO A 86 -6.98 11.87 -7.66
CA PRO A 86 -6.73 12.05 -6.23
C PRO A 86 -6.18 10.75 -5.60
N VAL A 87 -5.18 10.92 -4.72
CA VAL A 87 -4.60 9.85 -3.93
C VAL A 87 -5.10 9.95 -2.50
N ILE A 88 -5.87 8.98 -2.04
CA ILE A 88 -6.59 9.03 -0.78
C ILE A 88 -5.88 8.15 0.25
N MET A 89 -5.46 8.74 1.36
CA MET A 89 -4.78 8.02 2.44
C MET A 89 -4.95 8.69 3.79
N THR A 90 -4.68 7.95 4.86
CA THR A 90 -4.73 8.51 6.21
C THR A 90 -3.57 9.47 6.46
N ARG A 91 -3.75 10.41 7.38
CA ARG A 91 -2.70 11.40 7.74
C ARG A 91 -1.37 10.77 8.18
N PRO A 92 -1.33 9.71 9.01
CA PRO A 92 -0.05 9.08 9.36
C PRO A 92 0.57 8.33 8.17
N THR A 93 -0.25 7.70 7.31
CA THR A 93 0.24 7.08 6.07
C THR A 93 0.89 8.11 5.17
N PHE A 94 0.29 9.29 4.97
CA PHE A 94 0.90 10.39 4.21
C PHE A 94 2.27 10.80 4.75
N ALA A 95 2.38 11.03 6.06
CA ALA A 95 3.63 11.46 6.67
C ALA A 95 4.75 10.41 6.51
N LEU A 96 4.42 9.12 6.68
CA LEU A 96 5.37 8.03 6.51
C LEU A 96 5.74 7.82 5.03
N THR A 97 4.78 7.85 4.12
CA THR A 97 5.01 7.76 2.67
C THR A 97 5.94 8.87 2.21
N GLN A 98 5.77 10.11 2.69
CA GLN A 98 6.67 11.21 2.35
C GLN A 98 8.14 10.92 2.74
N VAL A 99 8.36 10.36 3.94
CA VAL A 99 9.70 10.00 4.41
C VAL A 99 10.28 8.87 3.56
N LEU A 100 9.51 7.80 3.35
CA LEU A 100 9.94 6.62 2.61
C LEU A 100 10.23 6.93 1.13
N GLN A 101 9.43 7.77 0.48
CA GLN A 101 9.64 8.19 -0.91
C GLN A 101 10.89 9.06 -1.06
N LYS A 102 11.13 9.98 -0.12
CA LYS A 102 12.37 10.78 -0.11
C LYS A 102 13.61 9.91 0.11
N ASP A 103 13.53 8.92 0.99
CA ASP A 103 14.63 8.00 1.23
C ASP A 103 14.90 7.11 0.01
N ALA A 104 13.85 6.56 -0.61
CA ALA A 104 13.95 5.79 -1.84
C ALA A 104 14.60 6.60 -2.97
N GLN A 105 14.21 7.86 -3.15
CA GLN A 105 14.82 8.76 -4.14
C GLN A 105 16.30 8.99 -3.89
N ARG A 106 16.71 9.19 -2.62
CA ARG A 106 18.14 9.34 -2.27
C ARG A 106 18.95 8.10 -2.58
N ILE A 107 18.41 6.92 -2.26
CA ILE A 107 19.05 5.63 -2.57
C ILE A 107 19.19 5.45 -4.08
N MET A 108 18.12 5.71 -4.85
CA MET A 108 18.18 5.61 -6.31
C MET A 108 19.17 6.59 -6.92
N LYS A 109 19.28 7.81 -6.37
CA LYS A 109 20.29 8.80 -6.80
C LYS A 109 21.71 8.34 -6.51
N SER A 110 21.99 7.79 -5.32
CA SER A 110 23.31 7.23 -5.00
C SER A 110 23.70 6.14 -5.99
N LYS A 111 22.78 5.23 -6.32
CA LYS A 111 23.01 4.18 -7.32
C LYS A 111 23.21 4.73 -8.72
N HIS A 112 22.51 5.81 -9.08
CA HIS A 112 22.75 6.49 -10.34
C HIS A 112 24.18 7.04 -10.43
N ASP A 113 24.64 7.72 -9.37
CA ASP A 113 25.95 8.36 -9.33
C ASP A 113 27.09 7.31 -9.26
N GLU A 114 26.87 6.18 -8.58
CA GLU A 114 27.88 5.12 -8.38
C GLU A 114 27.91 4.08 -9.51
N GLU A 115 26.75 3.68 -10.01
CA GLU A 115 26.56 2.51 -10.89
C GLU A 115 25.94 2.88 -12.25
N GLY A 116 25.51 4.14 -12.45
CA GLY A 116 24.87 4.60 -13.67
C GLY A 116 23.41 4.15 -13.84
N GLU A 117 22.79 3.61 -12.78
CA GLU A 117 21.41 3.11 -12.82
C GLU A 117 20.41 4.27 -12.89
N LEU A 118 19.44 4.21 -13.81
CA LEU A 118 18.43 5.26 -13.89
C LEU A 118 17.43 5.13 -12.72
N PRO A 119 17.12 6.24 -12.02
CA PRO A 119 16.09 6.23 -10.99
C PRO A 119 14.72 5.98 -11.62
N LEU A 120 13.83 5.31 -10.89
CA LEU A 120 12.45 5.07 -11.34
C LEU A 120 11.63 6.36 -11.46
N PHE A 121 11.89 7.29 -10.56
CA PHE A 121 11.22 8.57 -10.46
C PHE A 121 12.17 9.58 -9.83
N ASP A 122 11.91 10.84 -10.12
CA ASP A 122 12.70 11.96 -9.60
C ASP A 122 12.03 12.63 -8.39
N GLU A 123 12.69 13.66 -7.86
CA GLU A 123 12.16 14.44 -6.73
C GLU A 123 10.88 15.20 -7.11
N ILE A 124 10.74 15.61 -8.37
CA ILE A 124 9.55 16.30 -8.88
C ILE A 124 8.34 15.37 -8.80
N SER A 125 8.51 14.11 -9.18
CA SER A 125 7.47 13.08 -9.13
C SER A 125 7.02 12.80 -7.70
N VAL A 126 7.95 12.78 -6.74
CA VAL A 126 7.60 12.66 -5.32
C VAL A 126 6.79 13.86 -4.85
N ASN A 127 7.16 15.08 -5.24
CA ASN A 127 6.41 16.29 -4.86
C ASN A 127 5.00 16.29 -5.48
N ARG A 128 4.86 15.91 -6.76
CA ARG A 128 3.55 15.75 -7.42
C ARG A 128 2.66 14.75 -6.69
N LEU A 129 3.22 13.61 -6.26
CA LEU A 129 2.50 12.65 -5.43
C LEU A 129 1.98 13.32 -4.15
N MET A 130 2.82 14.07 -3.44
CA MET A 130 2.41 14.73 -2.20
C MET A 130 1.30 15.78 -2.42
N GLU A 131 1.33 16.48 -3.56
CA GLU A 131 0.31 17.47 -3.94
C GLU A 131 -1.03 16.84 -4.34
N ALA A 132 -1.01 15.61 -4.88
CA ALA A 132 -2.21 14.86 -5.28
C ALA A 132 -2.95 14.22 -4.09
N VAL A 133 -2.37 14.25 -2.87
CA VAL A 133 -2.94 13.55 -1.71
C VAL A 133 -4.15 14.27 -1.13
N GLN A 134 -5.22 13.51 -0.91
CA GLN A 134 -6.36 13.87 -0.10
C GLN A 134 -6.35 13.05 1.20
N LEU A 135 -6.34 13.75 2.33
CA LEU A 135 -6.32 13.13 3.64
C LEU A 135 -7.70 12.71 4.10
N VAL A 136 -7.78 11.54 4.73
CA VAL A 136 -9.01 10.99 5.30
C VAL A 136 -8.80 10.59 6.75
N GLU A 137 -9.89 10.61 7.51
CA GLU A 137 -9.94 10.17 8.89
C GLU A 137 -10.51 8.76 9.00
N PHE A 138 -10.06 8.01 9.99
CA PHE A 138 -10.61 6.68 10.27
C PHE A 138 -12.09 6.77 10.63
N ASN A 139 -12.84 5.71 10.29
CA ASN A 139 -14.26 5.55 10.59
C ASN A 139 -15.15 6.67 10.00
N GLN A 140 -14.64 7.48 9.07
CA GLN A 140 -15.40 8.49 8.35
C GLN A 140 -15.57 8.06 6.89
N PRO A 141 -16.80 7.90 6.42
CA PRO A 141 -17.04 7.53 5.03
C PRO A 141 -16.71 8.66 4.05
N VAL A 142 -16.04 8.32 2.96
CA VAL A 142 -15.59 9.24 1.91
C VAL A 142 -16.24 8.84 0.60
N LYS A 143 -16.87 9.78 -0.10
CA LYS A 143 -17.52 9.52 -1.39
C LYS A 143 -16.50 9.52 -2.52
N LEU A 144 -16.54 8.49 -3.35
CA LEU A 144 -15.79 8.37 -4.59
C LEU A 144 -16.78 8.57 -5.74
N GLY A 145 -17.02 9.82 -6.12
CA GLY A 145 -18.12 10.18 -7.02
C GLY A 145 -19.49 10.00 -6.36
N ASP A 146 -20.51 9.65 -7.15
CA ASP A 146 -21.91 9.62 -6.67
C ASP A 146 -22.37 8.26 -6.13
N SER A 147 -21.71 7.17 -6.50
CA SER A 147 -22.23 5.81 -6.31
C SER A 147 -21.36 4.89 -5.44
N ILE A 148 -20.17 5.34 -5.04
CA ILE A 148 -19.21 4.56 -4.27
C ILE A 148 -18.81 5.33 -3.02
N GLN A 149 -18.67 4.60 -1.93
CA GLN A 149 -18.17 5.11 -0.66
C GLN A 149 -17.04 4.22 -0.17
N VAL A 150 -15.98 4.83 0.37
CA VAL A 150 -14.91 4.13 1.06
C VAL A 150 -14.82 4.58 2.50
N THR A 151 -14.65 3.64 3.43
CA THR A 151 -14.37 3.91 4.84
C THR A 151 -13.08 3.21 5.24
N TYR A 152 -12.19 3.96 5.89
CA TYR A 152 -10.91 3.47 6.37
C TYR A 152 -11.05 3.03 7.83
N TYR A 153 -10.70 1.78 8.14
CA TYR A 153 -10.66 1.22 9.49
C TYR A 153 -9.22 0.88 9.87
N VAL A 154 -8.87 0.97 11.14
CA VAL A 154 -7.49 0.66 11.58
C VAL A 154 -7.14 -0.80 11.24
N SER A 155 -6.04 -1.05 10.52
CA SER A 155 -5.60 -2.42 10.19
C SER A 155 -4.71 -3.05 11.27
N GLY A 156 -4.12 -2.21 12.12
CA GLY A 156 -3.22 -2.59 13.21
C GLY A 156 -1.78 -2.95 12.81
N HIS A 157 -1.44 -2.81 11.53
CA HIS A 157 -0.11 -3.14 11.01
C HIS A 157 0.96 -2.10 11.35
N ILE A 158 0.80 -0.87 10.84
CA ILE A 158 1.66 0.29 11.15
C ILE A 158 0.80 1.53 11.43
N ALA A 159 1.41 2.63 11.88
CA ALA A 159 0.68 3.85 12.16
C ALA A 159 0.01 4.37 10.86
N GLY A 160 -1.31 4.57 10.91
CA GLY A 160 -2.09 5.00 9.75
C GLY A 160 -2.55 3.87 8.82
N ALA A 161 -2.09 2.64 9.03
CA ALA A 161 -2.48 1.51 8.20
C ALA A 161 -3.98 1.22 8.30
N ALA A 162 -4.61 0.98 7.15
CA ALA A 162 -6.04 0.91 7.03
C ALA A 162 -6.51 -0.33 6.25
N LEU A 163 -7.55 -0.95 6.78
CA LEU A 163 -8.47 -1.82 6.05
C LEU A 163 -9.51 -0.92 5.38
N LEU A 164 -9.75 -1.14 4.09
CA LEU A 164 -10.70 -0.36 3.30
C LEU A 164 -12.01 -1.14 3.16
N VAL A 165 -13.11 -0.49 3.51
CA VAL A 165 -14.46 -0.97 3.21
C VAL A 165 -15.01 -0.12 2.08
N ILE A 166 -15.28 -0.74 0.93
CA ILE A 166 -15.77 -0.08 -0.27
C ILE A 166 -17.21 -0.54 -0.52
N GLU A 167 -18.16 0.39 -0.43
CA GLU A 167 -19.60 0.14 -0.54
C GLU A 167 -20.15 0.77 -1.82
N SER A 168 -21.00 0.01 -2.53
CA SER A 168 -21.66 0.45 -3.75
C SER A 168 -22.96 -0.32 -3.97
N SER A 169 -23.76 0.08 -4.96
CA SER A 169 -24.92 -0.70 -5.42
C SER A 169 -24.56 -2.08 -6.00
N HIS A 170 -23.28 -2.32 -6.33
CA HIS A 170 -22.77 -3.58 -6.86
C HIS A 170 -22.26 -4.52 -5.76
N GLY A 171 -22.37 -4.13 -4.49
CA GLY A 171 -21.92 -4.89 -3.33
C GLY A 171 -20.82 -4.18 -2.52
N THR A 172 -20.45 -4.84 -1.42
CA THR A 172 -19.44 -4.38 -0.44
C THR A 172 -18.18 -5.22 -0.56
N LEU A 173 -17.06 -4.56 -0.88
CA LEU A 173 -15.72 -5.14 -0.95
C LEU A 173 -14.88 -4.69 0.24
N VAL A 174 -14.18 -5.63 0.87
CA VAL A 174 -13.18 -5.32 1.89
C VAL A 174 -11.78 -5.60 1.34
N MET A 175 -10.90 -4.60 1.37
CA MET A 175 -9.47 -4.74 1.07
C MET A 175 -8.71 -4.61 2.38
N SER A 176 -8.03 -5.66 2.83
CA SER A 176 -7.38 -5.66 4.15
C SER A 176 -6.15 -4.77 4.22
N GLY A 177 -5.41 -4.64 3.11
CA GLY A 177 -3.98 -4.30 3.18
C GLY A 177 -3.25 -5.32 4.04
N ASP A 178 -2.16 -4.90 4.67
CA ASP A 178 -1.52 -5.68 5.73
C ASP A 178 -2.25 -5.46 7.07
N VAL A 179 -2.45 -6.54 7.81
CA VAL A 179 -3.25 -6.52 9.04
C VAL A 179 -2.53 -7.18 10.21
N SER A 180 -2.77 -6.65 11.41
CA SER A 180 -2.37 -7.33 12.63
C SER A 180 -3.50 -7.36 13.64
N LYS A 181 -3.86 -8.57 14.06
CA LYS A 181 -4.84 -8.80 15.12
C LYS A 181 -4.24 -8.57 16.51
N SER A 182 -2.93 -8.68 16.66
CA SER A 182 -2.26 -8.50 17.96
C SER A 182 -1.92 -7.03 18.16
N PRO A 183 -2.36 -6.39 19.26
CA PRO A 183 -1.98 -5.02 19.52
C PRO A 183 -0.46 -4.91 19.69
N GLN A 184 0.10 -3.82 19.18
CA GLN A 184 1.51 -3.52 19.32
C GLN A 184 1.72 -2.41 20.35
N ARG A 185 2.97 -2.15 20.72
CA ARG A 185 3.28 -1.04 21.64
C ARG A 185 2.95 0.32 21.03
N THR A 186 3.01 0.44 19.71
CA THR A 186 2.86 1.69 18.95
C THR A 186 1.52 1.81 18.22
N VAL A 187 0.83 0.70 17.94
CA VAL A 187 -0.42 0.67 17.18
C VAL A 187 -1.42 -0.30 17.80
N LYS A 188 -2.71 0.04 17.68
CA LYS A 188 -3.82 -0.82 18.13
C LYS A 188 -3.92 -2.07 17.25
N SER A 189 -4.69 -3.07 17.68
CA SER A 189 -5.09 -4.17 16.81
C SER A 189 -6.03 -3.69 15.71
N ILE A 190 -6.21 -4.52 14.68
CA ILE A 190 -7.25 -4.34 13.66
C ILE A 190 -8.63 -4.03 14.25
N GLU A 191 -9.30 -3.04 13.68
CA GLU A 191 -10.72 -2.75 13.87
C GLU A 191 -11.50 -3.45 12.75
N VAL A 192 -12.24 -4.51 13.09
CA VAL A 192 -13.10 -5.22 12.12
C VAL A 192 -14.53 -4.69 12.25
N PRO A 193 -15.03 -3.92 11.27
CA PRO A 193 -16.39 -3.40 11.33
C PRO A 193 -17.41 -4.54 11.26
N ARG A 194 -18.54 -4.38 11.97
CA ARG A 194 -19.68 -5.28 11.85
C ARG A 194 -20.45 -4.96 10.58
N LEU A 195 -20.07 -5.61 9.49
CA LEU A 195 -20.72 -5.46 8.19
C LEU A 195 -20.86 -6.82 7.48
N LYS A 196 -21.70 -6.85 6.47
CA LYS A 196 -21.79 -7.97 5.53
C LYS A 196 -20.98 -7.61 4.28
N ALA A 197 -19.83 -8.26 4.12
CA ALA A 197 -19.03 -8.13 2.90
C ALA A 197 -19.49 -9.15 1.86
N ASP A 198 -19.59 -8.74 0.61
CA ASP A 198 -19.81 -9.65 -0.52
C ASP A 198 -18.48 -10.27 -0.99
N ALA A 199 -17.37 -9.55 -0.81
CA ALA A 199 -16.02 -10.04 -1.09
C ALA A 199 -14.99 -9.48 -0.08
N LEU A 200 -13.96 -10.28 0.21
CA LEU A 200 -12.80 -9.91 1.02
C LEU A 200 -11.52 -10.26 0.28
N VAL A 201 -10.67 -9.28 0.05
CA VAL A 201 -9.27 -9.45 -0.35
C VAL A 201 -8.43 -9.31 0.90
N LEU A 202 -7.82 -10.43 1.31
CA LEU A 202 -7.03 -10.55 2.53
C LEU A 202 -5.57 -10.87 2.19
N GLU A 203 -4.62 -10.22 2.86
CA GLU A 203 -3.22 -10.62 2.78
C GLU A 203 -2.98 -12.06 3.25
N SER A 204 -1.90 -12.68 2.75
CA SER A 204 -1.59 -14.09 3.04
C SER A 204 -0.14 -14.31 3.45
N THR A 205 0.55 -13.27 3.93
CA THR A 205 1.99 -13.26 4.23
C THR A 205 2.41 -14.44 5.13
N TYR A 206 1.57 -14.77 6.10
CA TYR A 206 1.78 -15.86 7.05
C TYR A 206 0.73 -16.97 6.95
N GLY A 207 0.06 -17.14 5.80
CA GLY A 207 -1.04 -18.11 5.64
C GLY A 207 -0.70 -19.56 6.02
N GLY A 208 0.57 -19.94 5.97
CA GLY A 208 1.06 -21.27 6.37
C GLY A 208 1.83 -21.32 7.70
N ARG A 209 1.85 -20.25 8.51
CA ARG A 209 2.67 -20.16 9.73
C ARG A 209 1.89 -19.56 10.89
N LEU A 210 2.14 -20.08 12.10
CA LEU A 210 1.67 -19.46 13.34
C LEU A 210 2.74 -18.53 13.90
N HIS A 211 2.32 -17.37 14.40
CA HIS A 211 3.21 -16.49 15.12
C HIS A 211 3.50 -17.02 16.53
N ALA A 212 4.76 -16.90 16.94
CA ALA A 212 5.14 -17.11 18.34
C ALA A 212 4.51 -16.02 19.23
N ASN A 213 4.34 -16.34 20.51
CA ASN A 213 3.84 -15.37 21.48
C ASN A 213 4.82 -14.19 21.61
N ARG A 214 4.31 -12.96 21.52
CA ARG A 214 5.12 -11.73 21.60
C ARG A 214 6.03 -11.69 22.83
N HIS A 215 5.52 -12.05 24.00
CA HIS A 215 6.29 -12.03 25.24
C HIS A 215 7.47 -13.00 25.19
N SER A 216 7.26 -14.19 24.60
CA SER A 216 8.32 -15.17 24.41
C SER A 216 9.40 -14.68 23.45
N GLU A 217 9.02 -13.99 22.36
CA GLU A 217 10.00 -13.40 21.44
C GLU A 217 10.75 -12.20 22.05
N GLU A 218 10.10 -11.40 22.89
CA GLU A 218 10.76 -10.32 23.66
C GLU A 218 11.82 -10.91 24.62
N ILE A 219 11.52 -11.99 25.33
CA ILE A 219 12.49 -12.70 26.19
C ILE A 219 13.64 -13.28 25.35
N ARG A 220 13.31 -13.96 24.24
CA ARG A 220 14.31 -14.54 23.34
C ARG A 220 15.27 -13.49 22.78
N LEU A 221 14.76 -12.31 22.43
CA LEU A 221 15.57 -11.18 21.99
C LEU A 221 16.54 -10.74 23.10
N MET A 222 16.03 -10.54 24.33
CA MET A 222 16.87 -10.16 25.47
C MET A 222 17.96 -11.20 25.76
N ASP A 223 17.63 -12.48 25.72
CA ASP A 223 18.59 -13.55 25.95
C ASP A 223 19.63 -13.67 24.83
N THR A 224 19.25 -13.35 23.59
CA THR A 224 20.19 -13.28 22.47
C THR A 224 21.18 -12.13 22.65
N LEU A 225 20.69 -10.94 23.05
CA LEU A 225 21.53 -9.77 23.31
C LEU A 225 22.59 -10.04 24.40
N LYS A 226 22.21 -10.72 25.49
CA LYS A 226 23.12 -11.12 26.57
C LYS A 226 24.24 -12.09 26.15
N ARG A 227 24.11 -12.76 25.00
CA ARG A 227 25.14 -13.69 24.49
C ARG A 227 26.16 -13.01 23.57
N VAL A 228 25.80 -11.85 23.04
CA VAL A 228 26.65 -11.06 22.13
C VAL A 228 27.22 -9.80 22.79
N THR A 229 26.88 -9.56 24.06
CA THR A 229 27.48 -8.58 24.96
C THR A 229 28.28 -9.29 26.04
#